data_AF-M0M3S4-F1
#
_entry.id   AF-M0M3S4-F1
#
_cell.length_a   1.000
_cell.length_b   1.000
_cell.length_c   1.000
_cell.angle_alpha   90.00
_cell.angle_beta   90.00
_cell.angle_gamma   90.00
#
_symmetry.space_group_name_H-M   'P 1'
#
loop_
_entity.id
_entity.type
_entity.pdbx_description
1 polymer ?
#
loop_
_entity_poly.entity_id
_entity_poly.type
_entity_poly.pdbx_seq_one_letter_code
_entity_poly.pdbx_strand_id
1 'polypeptide(L)' 'MFAIVIGLVLTAFGLAGVWYAPAIVEAQRREGMAPLEDSNVEESDRIAVTKGVGAVMIVAGLAVAAYGAGLV' A
#
# COMPACT_ATOMS: atom_id res chain seq x y z
N MET A 1 5.40 20.47 11.00
CA MET A 1 5.78 20.43 9.55
C MET A 1 6.30 19.07 9.12
N PHE A 2 7.31 18.48 9.78
CA PHE A 2 7.88 17.18 9.38
C PHE A 2 6.84 16.03 9.36
N ALA A 3 6.00 15.92 10.40
CA ALA A 3 4.93 14.92 10.45
C ALA A 3 3.93 15.07 9.28
N ILE A 4 3.57 16.29 8.89
CA ILE A 4 2.69 16.54 7.74
C ILE A 4 3.32 15.99 6.46
N VAL A 5 4.61 16.27 6.22
CA VAL A 5 5.32 15.78 5.04
C VAL A 5 5.35 14.25 5.02
N ILE A 6 5.68 13.61 6.14
CA ILE A 6 5.65 12.14 6.25
C ILE A 6 4.25 11.60 5.93
N GLY A 7 3.21 12.18 6.51
CA GLY A 7 1.84 11.74 6.30
C GLY A 7 1.41 11.83 4.83
N LEU A 8 1.78 12.92 4.15
CA LEU A 8 1.53 13.08 2.72
C LEU A 8 2.32 12.06 1.87
N VAL A 9 3.57 11.80 2.22
CA VAL A 9 4.40 10.80 1.53
C VAL A 9 3.81 9.40 1.69
N LEU A 10 3.42 9.00 2.91
CA LEU A 10 2.76 7.72 3.17
C LEU A 10 1.45 7.60 2.38
N THR A 11 0.66 8.68 2.33
CA THR A 11 -0.59 8.72 1.57
C THR A 11 -0.34 8.54 0.08
N ALA A 12 0.67 9.24 -0.48
CA ALA A 12 1.05 9.11 -1.89
C ALA A 12 1.52 7.68 -2.22
N PHE A 13 2.34 7.08 -1.37
CA PHE A 13 2.76 5.68 -1.52
C PHE A 13 1.59 4.70 -1.42
N GLY A 14 0.66 4.93 -0.50
CA GLY A 14 -0.53 4.10 -0.38
C GLY A 14 -1.43 4.18 -1.61
N LEU A 15 -1.64 5.37 -2.17
CA LEU A 15 -2.35 5.57 -3.44
C LEU A 15 -1.65 4.88 -4.61
N ALA A 16 -0.33 5.02 -4.71
CA ALA A 16 0.46 4.31 -5.71
C ALA A 16 0.33 2.79 -5.55
N GLY A 17 0.39 2.27 -4.32
CA GLY A 17 0.20 0.84 -4.04
C GLY A 17 -1.18 0.33 -4.46
N VAL A 18 -2.24 1.09 -4.22
CA VAL A 18 -3.61 0.73 -4.67
C VAL A 18 -3.71 0.75 -6.18
N TRP A 19 -3.17 1.78 -6.83
CA TRP A 19 -3.33 1.97 -8.27
C TRP A 19 -2.48 1.00 -9.09
N TYR A 20 -1.26 0.74 -8.64
CA TYR A 20 -0.30 -0.15 -9.31
C TYR A 20 -0.31 -1.57 -8.76
N ALA A 21 -1.24 -1.94 -7.87
CA ALA A 21 -1.32 -3.29 -7.28
C ALA A 21 -1.19 -4.43 -8.32
N PRO A 22 -1.88 -4.42 -9.48
CA PRO A 22 -1.71 -5.47 -10.48
C PRO A 22 -0.28 -5.54 -11.04
N ALA A 23 0.33 -4.39 -11.32
CA ALA A 23 1.69 -4.32 -11.85
C ALA A 23 2.74 -4.76 -10.81
N ILE A 24 2.51 -4.45 -9.53
CA ILE A 24 3.36 -4.88 -8.42
C ILE A 24 3.31 -6.41 -8.27
N VAL A 25 2.11 -7.00 -8.30
CA VAL A 25 1.95 -8.46 -8.20
C VAL A 25 2.58 -9.17 -9.39
N GLU A 26 2.40 -8.66 -10.60
CA GLU A 26 3.04 -9.21 -11.81
C GLU A 26 4.57 -9.09 -11.75
N ALA A 27 5.11 -7.97 -11.26
CA ALA A 27 6.55 -7.82 -11.06
C ALA A 27 7.08 -8.82 -10.02
N GLN A 28 6.40 -8.97 -8.88
CA GLN A 28 6.75 -9.95 -7.84
C GLN A 28 6.72 -11.38 -8.38
N ARG A 29 5.75 -11.70 -9.25
CA ARG A 29 5.67 -13.01 -9.92
C ARG A 29 6.88 -13.25 -10.82
N ARG A 30 7.27 -12.27 -11.63
CA ARG A 30 8.44 -12.37 -12.53
C ARG A 30 9.75 -12.53 -11.78
N GLU A 31 9.86 -11.88 -10.63
CA GLU A 31 11.05 -11.95 -9.78
C GLU A 31 11.09 -13.20 -8.89
N GLY A 32 10.09 -14.09 -9.01
CA GLY A 32 10.00 -15.29 -8.16
C GLY A 32 9.76 -14.97 -6.68
N MET A 33 9.32 -13.75 -6.37
CA MET A 33 9.05 -13.29 -5.00
C MET A 33 7.65 -13.66 -4.51
N ALA A 34 6.87 -14.39 -5.32
CA ALA A 34 5.60 -14.97 -4.89
C ALA A 34 5.86 -16.10 -3.88
N PRO A 35 5.73 -15.87 -2.55
CA PRO A 35 6.29 -16.77 -1.54
C PRO A 35 5.47 -18.05 -1.34
N LEU A 36 4.29 -18.12 -1.97
CA LEU A 36 3.33 -19.20 -1.84
C LEU A 36 3.00 -19.68 -3.25
N GLU A 37 3.55 -20.80 -3.68
CA GLU A 37 2.98 -21.62 -4.76
C GLU A 37 1.79 -22.43 -4.21
N ASP A 38 0.93 -21.79 -3.43
CA ASP A 38 -0.28 -22.42 -2.95
C ASP A 38 -1.33 -22.31 -4.04
N SER A 39 -1.78 -23.45 -4.56
CA SER A 39 -2.79 -23.55 -5.62
C SER A 39 -4.14 -22.94 -5.21
N ASN A 40 -4.31 -22.58 -3.94
CA ASN A 40 -5.52 -21.97 -3.40
C ASN A 40 -5.51 -20.44 -3.38
N VAL A 41 -4.38 -19.78 -3.69
CA VAL A 41 -4.29 -18.30 -3.67
C VAL A 41 -4.33 -17.76 -5.08
N GLU A 42 -5.46 -17.18 -5.45
CA GLU A 42 -5.64 -16.57 -6.76
C GLU A 42 -4.83 -15.28 -6.90
N GLU A 43 -4.53 -14.90 -8.14
CA GLU A 43 -3.86 -13.63 -8.45
C GLU A 43 -4.72 -12.43 -8.01
N SER A 44 -6.04 -12.57 -8.12
CA SER A 44 -7.05 -11.62 -7.65
C SER A 44 -6.90 -11.32 -6.16
N ASP A 45 -6.68 -12.34 -5.32
CA ASP A 45 -6.48 -12.21 -3.88
C ASP A 45 -5.19 -11.44 -3.57
N ARG A 46 -4.11 -11.73 -4.29
CA ARG A 46 -2.82 -11.01 -4.13
C ARG A 46 -2.96 -9.54 -4.46
N ILE A 47 -3.68 -9.22 -5.53
CA ILE A 47 -3.99 -7.84 -5.90
C ILE A 47 -4.85 -7.19 -4.82
N ALA A 48 -5.87 -7.89 -4.30
CA ALA A 48 -6.75 -7.37 -3.25
C ALA A 48 -5.96 -7.07 -1.95
N VAL A 49 -5.08 -7.97 -1.52
CA VAL A 49 -4.20 -7.76 -0.37
C VAL A 49 -3.26 -6.58 -0.60
N THR A 50 -2.66 -6.47 -1.79
CA THR A 50 -1.76 -5.36 -2.13
C THR A 50 -2.48 -4.01 -2.07
N LYS A 51 -3.71 -3.96 -2.60
CA LYS A 51 -4.59 -2.79 -2.46
C LYS A 51 -4.96 -2.51 -1.00
N GLY A 52 -5.23 -3.56 -0.21
CA GLY A 52 -5.50 -3.45 1.22
C GLY A 52 -4.34 -2.81 1.98
N VAL A 53 -3.11 -3.25 1.72
CA VAL A 53 -1.90 -2.63 2.30
C VAL A 53 -1.77 -1.17 1.88
N GLY A 54 -2.01 -0.86 0.61
CA GLY A 54 -2.04 0.53 0.12
C GLY A 54 -3.09 1.39 0.84
N ALA A 55 -4.29 0.85 1.07
CA ALA A 55 -5.34 1.52 1.82
C ALA A 55 -4.96 1.78 3.29
N VAL A 56 -4.32 0.81 3.95
CA VAL A 56 -3.80 0.98 5.32
C VAL A 56 -2.76 2.10 5.37
N MET A 57 -1.85 2.15 4.39
CA MET A 57 -0.85 3.22 4.29
C MET A 57 -1.47 4.60 4.08
N ILE A 58 -2.55 4.70 3.30
CA ILE A 58 -3.34 5.94 3.16
C ILE A 58 -3.89 6.37 4.51
N VAL A 59 -4.56 5.47 5.23
CA VAL A 59 -5.16 5.79 6.53
C VAL A 59 -4.10 6.23 7.54
N ALA A 60 -2.99 5.50 7.62
CA ALA A 60 -1.87 5.86 8.49
C ALA A 60 -1.26 7.22 8.11
N GLY A 61 -1.07 7.48 6.81
CA GLY A 61 -0.56 8.74 6.30
C GLY A 61 -1.45 9.93 6.65
N LEU A 62 -2.76 9.78 6.46
CA LEU A 62 -3.74 10.81 6.84
C LEU A 62 -3.75 11.06 8.35
N ALA A 63 -3.68 10.01 9.17
CA ALA A 63 -3.62 10.16 10.63
C ALA A 63 -2.36 10.91 11.08
N VAL A 64 -1.20 10.58 10.51
CA VAL A 64 0.07 11.26 10.80
C VAL A 64 0.04 12.72 10.34
N ALA A 65 -0.55 13.01 9.17
CA ALA A 65 -0.71 14.37 8.68
C ALA A 65 -1.66 15.20 9.57
N ALA A 66 -2.78 14.60 10.00
CA ALA A 66 -3.76 15.24 10.89
C ALA A 66 -3.13 15.58 12.24
N TYR A 67 -2.37 14.66 12.84
CA TYR A 67 -1.59 14.92 14.06
C TYR A 67 -0.59 16.06 13.85
N GLY A 68 0.17 16.01 12.75
CA GLY A 68 1.14 17.06 12.42
C GLY A 68 0.53 18.45 12.19
N ALA A 69 -0.76 18.52 11.86
CA ALA A 69 -1.55 19.73 11.68
C ALA A 69 -2.28 20.18 12.97
N GLY A 70 -2.25 19.39 14.04
CA GLY A 70 -2.94 19.68 15.30
C GLY A 70 -4.46 19.43 15.24
N LEU A 71 -4.93 18.59 14.31
CA LEU A 71 -6.34 18.20 14.18
C LEU A 71 -6.73 17.04 15.12
N VAL A 72 -5.73 16.27 15.57
CA VAL A 72 -5.84 15.12 16.47
C VAL A 72 -4.73 15.20 17.51
#